data_AF-A0A9E5P1Z9-F1
#
_entry.id   AF-A0A9E5P1Z9-F1
#
_cell.length_a   1.000
_cell.length_b   1.000
_cell.length_c   1.000
_cell.angle_alpha   90.00
_cell.angle_beta   90.00
_cell.angle_gamma   90.00
#
_symmetry.space_group_name_H-M   'P 1'
#
loop_
_entity.id
_entity.type
_entity.pdbx_description
1 polymer ?
#
loop_
_entity_poly.entity_id
_entity_poly.type
_entity_poly.pdbx_seq_one_letter_code
_entity_poly.pdbx_strand_id
1 'polypeptide(L)'
;MLIFKKEKQARKLVLEHFAKAHECLIETHKVVEQFLAGDLDTARQTAAGVVLLESEADVLKREVREVLFSGAFLPNIRSDVCRLVERVDT
;
A
#
# COMPACT_ATOMS: atom_id res chain seq x y z
N MET A 1 5.48 -28.11 6.05
CA MET A 1 6.69 -27.39 6.52
C MET A 1 6.27 -26.16 7.29
N LEU A 2 6.54 -26.12 8.60
CA LEU A 2 6.11 -25.08 9.55
C LEU A 2 7.11 -23.91 9.70
N ILE A 3 8.23 -23.99 8.98
CA ILE A 3 9.31 -23.01 8.99
C ILE A 3 8.96 -21.95 7.92
N PHE A 4 9.01 -20.66 8.27
CA PHE A 4 8.73 -19.50 7.40
C PHE A 4 7.26 -19.07 7.16
N LYS A 5 6.32 -19.47 8.02
CA LYS A 5 4.90 -19.08 7.86
C LYS A 5 4.70 -17.56 7.94
N LYS A 6 5.39 -16.89 8.89
CA LYS A 6 5.25 -15.45 9.13
C LYS A 6 5.94 -14.62 8.05
N GLU A 7 7.10 -15.05 7.59
CA GLU A 7 7.88 -14.49 6.48
C GLU A 7 7.04 -14.52 5.19
N LYS A 8 6.37 -15.64 4.93
CA LYS A 8 5.48 -15.78 3.78
C LYS A 8 4.27 -14.84 3.87
N GLN A 9 3.70 -14.70 5.07
CA GLN A 9 2.60 -13.77 5.32
C GLN A 9 3.04 -12.31 5.16
N ALA A 10 4.18 -11.93 5.74
CA ALA A 10 4.73 -10.59 5.62
C ALA A 10 4.99 -10.24 4.15
N ARG A 11 5.63 -11.15 3.38
CA ARG A 11 5.86 -10.94 1.95
C ARG A 11 4.55 -10.75 1.17
N LYS A 12 3.53 -11.55 1.48
CA LYS A 12 2.22 -11.43 0.84
C LYS A 12 1.63 -10.03 1.08
N LEU A 13 1.55 -9.60 2.34
CA LEU A 13 0.98 -8.30 2.71
C LEU A 13 1.76 -7.12 2.12
N VAL A 14 3.11 -7.21 2.07
CA VAL A 14 3.95 -6.18 1.44
C VAL A 14 3.64 -6.06 -0.06
N LEU A 15 3.48 -7.19 -0.77
CA LEU A 15 3.13 -7.15 -2.19
C LEU A 15 1.71 -6.64 -2.43
N GLU A 16 0.76 -6.99 -1.57
CA GLU A 16 -0.61 -6.46 -1.61
C GLU A 16 -0.62 -4.94 -1.37
N HIS A 17 0.17 -4.45 -0.40
CA HIS A 17 0.35 -3.02 -0.17
C HIS A 17 0.92 -2.31 -1.42
N PHE A 18 1.94 -2.87 -2.06
CA PHE A 18 2.52 -2.28 -3.27
C PHE A 18 1.55 -2.26 -4.45
N ALA A 19 0.77 -3.32 -4.64
CA ALA A 19 -0.28 -3.36 -5.64
C ALA A 19 -1.32 -2.26 -5.38
N LYS A 20 -1.75 -2.10 -4.12
CA LYS A 20 -2.72 -1.07 -3.73
C LYS A 20 -2.18 0.35 -3.92
N ALA A 21 -0.93 0.61 -3.55
CA ALA A 21 -0.27 1.89 -3.81
C ALA A 21 -0.17 2.19 -5.32
N HIS A 22 0.12 1.18 -6.13
CA HIS A 22 0.15 1.33 -7.59
C HIS A 22 -1.25 1.64 -8.18
N GLU A 23 -2.30 0.93 -7.72
CA GLU A 23 -3.69 1.24 -8.10
C GLU A 23 -4.06 2.69 -7.73
N CYS A 24 -3.71 3.12 -6.52
CA CYS A 24 -3.93 4.49 -6.04
C CYS A 24 -3.25 5.52 -6.95
N LEU A 25 -2.00 5.29 -7.36
CA LEU A 25 -1.28 6.16 -8.29
C LEU A 25 -1.92 6.23 -9.67
N ILE A 26 -2.39 5.10 -10.22
CA ILE A 26 -3.09 5.06 -11.50
C ILE A 26 -4.39 5.87 -11.44
N GLU A 27 -5.20 5.69 -10.40
CA GLU A 27 -6.45 6.45 -10.25
C GLU A 27 -6.17 7.94 -10.02
N THR A 28 -5.13 8.28 -9.25
CA THR A 28 -4.71 9.67 -9.06
C THR A 28 -4.31 10.33 -10.38
N HIS A 29 -3.60 9.61 -11.25
CA HIS A 29 -3.28 10.11 -12.58
C HIS A 29 -4.54 10.40 -13.40
N LYS A 30 -5.55 9.52 -13.36
CA LYS A 30 -6.83 9.74 -14.05
C LYS A 30 -7.56 10.98 -13.52
N VAL A 31 -7.55 11.21 -12.21
CA VAL A 31 -8.12 12.43 -11.61
C VAL A 31 -7.47 13.67 -12.22
N VAL A 32 -6.14 13.67 -12.35
CA VAL A 32 -5.41 14.80 -12.96
C VAL A 32 -5.80 14.98 -14.43
N GLU A 33 -5.88 13.90 -15.21
CA GLU A 33 -6.30 13.98 -16.62
C GLU A 33 -7.72 14.54 -16.77
N GLN A 34 -8.68 14.05 -15.97
CA GLN A 34 -10.07 14.51 -15.97
C GLN A 34 -10.16 15.99 -15.56
N PHE A 35 -9.42 16.38 -14.52
CA PHE A 35 -9.37 17.76 -14.05
C PHE A 35 -8.82 18.70 -15.14
N LEU A 36 -7.72 18.32 -15.80
CA LEU A 36 -7.14 19.10 -16.90
C LEU A 36 -8.05 19.17 -18.14
N ALA A 37 -8.89 18.16 -18.36
CA ALA A 37 -9.91 18.15 -19.40
C ALA A 37 -11.14 19.02 -19.06
N GLY A 38 -11.23 19.55 -17.84
CA GLY A 38 -12.38 20.35 -17.36
C GLY A 38 -13.57 19.53 -16.88
N ASP A 39 -13.44 18.20 -16.81
CA ASP A 39 -14.48 17.29 -16.32
C ASP A 39 -14.42 17.17 -14.79
N LEU A 40 -14.84 18.24 -14.12
CA LEU A 40 -14.69 18.40 -12.66
C LEU A 40 -15.56 17.43 -11.85
N ASP A 41 -16.73 17.06 -12.36
CA ASP A 41 -17.63 16.14 -11.67
C ASP A 41 -17.07 14.72 -11.68
N THR A 42 -16.59 14.24 -12.83
CA THR A 42 -15.94 12.93 -12.92
C THR A 42 -14.64 12.93 -12.12
N ALA A 43 -13.81 13.98 -12.23
CA ALA A 43 -12.58 14.12 -11.43
C ALA A 43 -12.85 14.01 -9.93
N ARG A 44 -13.93 14.65 -9.43
CA ARG A 44 -14.31 14.57 -8.01
C ARG A 44 -14.74 13.15 -7.61
N GLN A 45 -15.51 12.46 -8.46
CA GLN A 45 -15.93 11.09 -8.19
C GLN A 45 -14.74 10.13 -8.16
N THR A 46 -13.84 10.23 -9.15
CA THR A 46 -12.61 9.41 -9.18
C THR A 46 -11.70 9.73 -7.99
N ALA A 47 -11.58 11.00 -7.58
CA ALA A 47 -10.80 11.39 -6.40
C ALA A 47 -11.33 10.78 -5.10
N ALA A 48 -12.65 10.63 -4.95
CA ALA A 48 -13.21 9.91 -3.80
C ALA A 48 -12.77 8.43 -3.76
N GLY A 49 -12.63 7.80 -4.94
CA GLY A 49 -12.08 6.46 -5.07
C GLY A 49 -10.60 6.37 -4.66
N VAL A 50 -9.79 7.38 -5.03
CA VAL A 50 -8.38 7.47 -4.60
C VAL A 50 -8.26 7.49 -3.07
N VAL A 51 -9.11 8.26 -2.39
CA VAL A 51 -9.11 8.31 -0.91
C VAL A 51 -9.40 6.94 -0.29
N LEU A 52 -10.31 6.16 -0.88
CA LEU A 52 -10.60 4.81 -0.42
C LEU A 52 -9.41 3.86 -0.64
N LEU A 53 -8.75 3.94 -1.79
CA LEU A 53 -7.57 3.13 -2.09
C LEU A 53 -6.39 3.44 -1.15
N GLU A 54 -6.19 4.71 -0.81
CA GLU A 54 -5.18 5.13 0.17
C GLU A 54 -5.50 4.57 1.57
N SER A 55 -6.76 4.65 1.99
CA SER A 55 -7.19 4.08 3.27
C SER A 55 -6.98 2.57 3.33
N GLU A 56 -7.23 1.84 2.24
CA GLU A 56 -6.93 0.41 2.12
C GLU A 56 -5.42 0.12 2.20
N ALA A 57 -4.58 0.95 1.56
CA ALA A 57 -3.14 0.83 1.64
C ALA A 57 -2.62 1.05 3.07
N ASP A 58 -3.12 2.07 3.80
CA ASP A 58 -2.72 2.33 5.18
C ASP A 58 -3.08 1.16 6.11
N VAL A 59 -4.22 0.50 5.89
CA VAL A 59 -4.60 -0.74 6.60
C VAL A 59 -3.56 -1.83 6.35
N LEU A 60 -3.21 -2.11 5.09
CA LEU A 60 -2.21 -3.11 4.75
C LEU A 60 -0.84 -2.78 5.37
N LYS A 61 -0.43 -1.50 5.40
CA LYS A 61 0.80 -1.05 6.07
C LYS A 61 0.79 -1.36 7.56
N ARG A 62 -0.35 -1.19 8.24
CA ARG A 62 -0.51 -1.55 9.66
C ARG A 62 -0.37 -3.06 9.85
N GLU A 63 -1.05 -3.87 9.02
CA GLU A 63 -0.95 -5.33 9.07
C GLU A 63 0.48 -5.84 8.82
N VAL A 64 1.19 -5.24 7.85
CA VAL A 64 2.62 -5.53 7.62
C VAL A 64 3.41 -5.30 8.90
N ARG A 65 3.25 -4.15 9.57
CA ARG A 65 3.96 -3.86 10.82
C ARG A 65 3.66 -4.90 11.90
N GLU A 66 2.40 -5.27 12.09
CA GLU A 66 2.01 -6.28 13.07
C GLU A 66 2.71 -7.63 12.82
N VAL A 67 2.71 -8.11 11.57
CA VAL A 67 3.36 -9.38 11.22
C VAL A 67 4.87 -9.28 11.41
N LEU A 68 5.49 -8.16 11.02
CA LEU A 68 6.92 -7.91 11.20
C LEU A 68 7.33 -7.93 12.68
N PHE A 69 6.57 -7.26 13.55
CA PHE A 69 6.83 -7.21 14.99
C PHE A 69 6.49 -8.52 15.72
N SER A 70 5.67 -9.39 15.11
CA SER A 70 5.40 -10.75 15.63
C SER A 70 6.58 -11.73 15.48
N GLY A 71 7.71 -11.28 14.93
CA GLY A 71 8.92 -12.10 14.74
C GLY A 71 8.99 -12.77 13.36
N ALA A 72 8.54 -12.09 12.31
CA ALA A 72 8.68 -12.60 10.93
C ALA A 72 10.12 -12.56 10.43
N PHE A 73 10.93 -11.56 10.79
CA PHE A 73 12.32 -11.45 10.32
C PHE A 73 13.28 -11.09 11.47
N LEU A 74 14.58 -11.33 11.23
CA LEU A 74 15.65 -10.82 12.08
C LEU A 74 15.59 -9.27 12.15
N PRO A 75 16.05 -8.65 13.25
CA PRO A 75 15.86 -7.22 13.50
C PRO A 75 16.34 -6.30 12.37
N ASN A 76 17.45 -6.62 11.71
CA ASN A 76 17.99 -5.86 10.57
C ASN A 76 17.04 -5.91 9.36
N ILE A 77 16.68 -7.12 8.90
CA ILE A 77 15.78 -7.32 7.75
C ILE A 77 14.40 -6.71 8.05
N ARG A 78 13.92 -6.87 9.29
CA ARG A 78 12.66 -6.26 9.73
C ARG A 78 12.68 -4.74 9.55
N SER A 79 13.77 -4.08 9.95
CA SER A 79 13.91 -2.63 9.78
C SER A 79 13.92 -2.22 8.31
N ASP A 80 14.58 -3.01 7.46
CA ASP A 80 14.66 -2.70 6.02
C ASP A 80 13.30 -2.86 5.34
N VAL A 81 12.54 -3.90 5.67
CA VAL A 81 11.18 -4.10 5.14
C VAL A 81 10.23 -2.99 5.62
N CYS A 82 10.28 -2.60 6.90
CA CYS A 82 9.49 -1.46 7.40
C CYS A 82 9.78 -0.18 6.61
N ARG A 83 11.07 0.17 6.45
CA ARG A 83 11.47 1.37 5.71
C ARG A 83 11.04 1.33 4.26
N LEU A 84 11.10 0.16 3.62
CA LEU A 84 10.66 0.01 2.24
C LEU A 84 9.16 0.27 2.10
N VAL A 85 8.35 -0.29 3.01
CA VAL A 85 6.89 -0.08 3.01
C VAL A 85 6.56 1.39 3.24
N GLU A 86 7.20 2.04 4.22
CA GLU A 86 7.04 3.47 4.50
C GLU A 86 7.42 4.35 3.30
N ARG A 87 8.42 3.97 2.51
CA ARG A 87 8.86 4.69 1.31
C ARG A 87 7.93 4.55 0.12
N VAL A 88 7.11 3.49 0.07
CA VAL A 88 6.10 3.31 -1.00
C VAL A 88 4.82 4.05 -0.67
N ASP A 89 4.55 4.25 0.62
CA ASP A 89 3.37 4.92 1.16
C ASP A 89 3.51 6.46 1.27
N THR A 90 4.56 7.04 0.68
CA THR A 90 4.93 8.47 0.86
C THR A 90 4.17 9.42 -0.06
#